data_AF-A0A0P4VMF6-F1
#
_entry.id   AF-A0A0P4VMF6-F1
#
_cell.length_a   1.000
_cell.length_b   1.000
_cell.length_c   1.000
_cell.angle_alpha   90.00
_cell.angle_beta   90.00
_cell.angle_gamma   90.00
#
_symmetry.space_group_name_H-M   'P 1'
#
loop_
_entity.id
_entity.type
_entity.pdbx_description
1 polymer ?
#
loop_
_entity_poly.entity_id
_entity_poly.type
_entity_poly.pdbx_seq_one_letter_code
_entity_poly.pdbx_strand_id
1 'polypeptide(L)'
;EKKIRTIFLSGCQKDEDSKSQAAKKLNSLLQSIIKDDSISKEAAPGKIEIATTKFKKRKIKKEVKPKNLGEKIVEAAKNVAENIKGEPALTEAELLQKLLYKDENLQKSVLAASKNQTLSELISDMKIEKTSSGEKKKIRDAQYSRADHVRSLLEDKGSAIRRKVPADFGQDFKLDLFGDNPLNIFKLKAESVEDEVKLNIWEHCRAREIRLSVTHPPANIYEQMIIWTDRGMLWKFPIDNEQGLEEEKKVSFADHVFLETHLEDWCPEQGPIRHFMELVCVGLSRNHWLTAQEKKDHILWYKDYFL
;
A
#
# COMPACT_ATOMS: atom_id res chain seq x y z
N GLU A 1 71.99 7.79 -33.30
CA GLU A 1 72.24 8.44 -31.99
C GLU A 1 70.92 8.91 -31.38
N LYS A 2 70.42 8.23 -30.34
CA LYS A 2 69.14 8.57 -29.69
C LYS A 2 69.41 9.63 -28.61
N LYS A 3 68.90 10.84 -28.82
CA LYS A 3 69.01 11.96 -27.88
C LYS A 3 67.89 11.85 -26.84
N ILE A 4 68.25 11.44 -25.63
CA ILE A 4 67.37 11.43 -24.46
C ILE A 4 67.08 12.89 -24.08
N ARG A 5 65.79 13.28 -24.06
CA ARG A 5 65.33 14.56 -23.52
C ARG A 5 64.47 14.28 -22.30
N THR A 6 65.06 14.48 -21.13
CA THR A 6 64.42 14.55 -19.83
C THR A 6 63.54 15.80 -19.79
N ILE A 7 62.24 15.65 -19.51
CA ILE A 7 61.30 16.76 -19.31
C ILE A 7 60.81 16.69 -17.86
N PHE A 8 61.07 17.76 -17.12
CA PHE A 8 60.56 18.02 -15.77
C PHE A 8 59.04 18.21 -15.81
N LEU A 9 58.31 17.46 -14.98
CA LEU A 9 56.89 17.71 -14.67
C LEU A 9 56.79 18.88 -13.69
N SER A 10 56.35 20.06 -14.16
CA SER A 10 55.84 21.11 -13.27
C SER A 10 54.36 20.84 -12.97
N GLY A 11 54.00 20.94 -11.69
CA GLY A 11 52.73 20.48 -11.13
C GLY A 11 51.47 21.06 -11.76
N CYS A 12 50.44 20.22 -11.76
CA CYS A 12 49.07 20.49 -12.15
C CYS A 12 48.36 21.35 -11.08
N GLN A 13 47.86 22.54 -11.46
CA GLN A 13 46.98 23.39 -10.63
C GLN A 13 45.75 23.90 -11.43
N LYS A 14 45.40 23.28 -12.57
CA LYS A 14 44.35 23.81 -13.47
C LYS A 14 42.95 23.21 -13.28
N ASP A 15 42.78 22.22 -12.41
CA ASP A 15 41.51 21.45 -12.33
C ASP A 15 40.49 22.01 -11.31
N GLU A 16 40.91 22.84 -10.35
CA GLU A 16 40.00 23.43 -9.35
C GLU A 16 39.29 24.69 -9.87
N ASP A 17 39.99 25.50 -10.67
CA ASP A 17 39.43 26.75 -11.21
C ASP A 17 38.34 26.49 -12.25
N SER A 18 38.48 25.44 -13.06
CA SER A 18 37.49 25.06 -14.07
C SER A 18 36.20 24.51 -13.44
N LYS A 19 36.31 23.71 -12.37
CA LYS A 19 35.16 23.21 -11.59
C LYS A 19 34.45 24.34 -10.86
N SER A 20 35.20 25.28 -10.27
CA SER A 20 34.59 26.44 -9.59
C SER A 20 33.87 27.37 -10.56
N GLN A 21 34.41 27.56 -11.77
CA GLN A 21 33.75 28.31 -12.84
C GLN A 21 32.50 27.60 -13.37
N ALA A 22 32.53 26.27 -13.52
CA ALA A 22 31.36 25.48 -13.91
C ALA A 22 30.25 25.55 -12.84
N ALA A 23 30.60 25.46 -11.56
CA ALA A 23 29.66 25.60 -10.45
C ALA A 23 29.04 27.00 -10.40
N LYS A 24 29.83 28.06 -10.66
CA LYS A 24 29.32 29.44 -10.74
C LYS A 24 28.35 29.62 -11.91
N LYS A 25 28.64 29.03 -13.08
CA LYS A 25 27.74 29.05 -14.25
C LYS A 25 26.44 28.30 -14.00
N LEU A 26 26.50 27.15 -13.33
CA LEU A 26 25.30 26.40 -12.93
C LEU A 26 24.45 27.18 -11.93
N ASN A 27 25.08 27.81 -10.93
CA ASN A 27 24.37 28.62 -9.96
C ASN A 27 23.73 29.88 -10.58
N SER A 28 24.38 30.52 -11.56
CA SER A 28 23.76 31.62 -12.30
C SER A 28 22.56 31.16 -13.15
N LEU A 29 22.63 29.96 -13.72
CA LEU A 29 21.57 29.40 -14.55
C LEU A 29 20.36 28.93 -13.72
N LEU A 30 20.60 28.38 -12.53
CA LEU A 30 19.52 28.10 -11.57
C LEU A 30 18.83 29.39 -11.12
N GLN A 31 19.58 30.50 -10.93
CA GLN A 31 19.00 31.79 -10.58
C GLN A 31 18.21 32.44 -11.72
N SER A 32 18.56 32.20 -12.99
CA SER A 32 17.75 32.71 -14.12
C SER A 32 16.43 31.94 -14.26
N ILE A 33 16.46 30.60 -14.11
CA ILE A 33 15.24 29.77 -14.18
C ILE A 33 14.23 30.17 -13.08
N ILE A 34 14.71 30.44 -11.86
CA ILE A 34 13.85 30.88 -10.75
C ILE A 34 13.24 32.28 -11.02
N LYS A 35 13.94 33.15 -11.75
CA LYS A 35 13.42 34.48 -12.14
C LYS A 35 12.38 34.37 -13.25
N ASP A 36 12.59 33.48 -14.22
CA ASP A 36 11.64 33.26 -15.33
C ASP A 36 10.33 32.60 -14.82
N ASP A 37 10.41 31.71 -13.82
CA ASP A 37 9.24 31.12 -13.12
C ASP A 37 8.46 32.12 -12.25
N SER A 38 9.02 33.29 -11.95
CA SER A 38 8.32 34.35 -11.22
C SER A 38 7.47 35.24 -12.12
N ILE A 39 7.77 35.28 -13.43
CA ILE A 39 7.03 36.05 -14.43
C ILE A 39 5.83 35.25 -14.99
N SER A 40 5.85 33.91 -14.89
CA SER A 40 4.74 33.05 -15.36
C SER A 40 3.52 32.99 -14.42
N LYS A 41 3.51 33.72 -13.30
CA LYS A 41 2.37 33.77 -12.37
C LYS A 41 1.28 34.79 -12.75
N GLU A 42 1.51 35.64 -13.74
CA GLU A 42 0.53 36.66 -14.15
C GLU A 42 -0.37 36.24 -15.32
N ALA A 43 -0.13 35.07 -15.94
CA ALA A 43 -0.94 34.58 -17.06
C ALA A 43 -1.18 33.06 -16.98
N ALA A 44 -2.08 32.61 -16.10
CA ALA A 44 -2.74 31.31 -16.23
C ALA A 44 -4.10 31.27 -15.49
N PRO A 45 -5.11 30.59 -16.06
CA PRO A 45 -6.52 30.69 -15.71
C PRO A 45 -6.86 30.06 -14.35
N GLY A 46 -8.01 30.46 -13.82
CA GLY A 46 -8.51 30.13 -12.49
C GLY A 46 -8.37 28.66 -12.08
N LYS A 47 -7.99 28.46 -10.82
CA LYS A 47 -7.97 27.17 -10.13
C LYS A 47 -9.32 26.47 -10.29
N ILE A 48 -9.33 25.36 -11.01
CA ILE A 48 -10.35 24.32 -10.86
C ILE A 48 -9.99 23.55 -9.58
N GLU A 49 -10.89 23.59 -8.60
CA GLU A 49 -10.75 22.83 -7.36
C GLU A 49 -11.02 21.35 -7.61
N ILE A 50 -9.98 20.60 -7.95
CA ILE A 50 -10.04 19.13 -8.00
C ILE A 50 -9.89 18.63 -6.56
N ALA A 51 -10.94 18.01 -6.04
CA ALA A 51 -10.99 17.42 -4.71
C ALA A 51 -10.01 16.23 -4.61
N THR A 52 -8.77 16.52 -4.22
CA THR A 52 -7.81 15.50 -3.78
C THR A 52 -8.20 15.05 -2.37
N THR A 53 -8.64 13.79 -2.24
CA THR A 53 -8.87 13.16 -0.94
C THR A 53 -7.52 12.93 -0.24
N LYS A 54 -7.04 13.97 0.44
CA LYS A 54 -5.88 13.87 1.32
C LYS A 54 -6.24 12.94 2.47
N PHE A 55 -5.80 11.69 2.41
CA PHE A 55 -5.75 10.82 3.57
C PHE A 55 -4.87 11.49 4.63
N LYS A 56 -5.50 12.19 5.59
CA LYS A 56 -4.86 12.57 6.84
C LYS A 56 -4.43 11.27 7.50
N LYS A 57 -3.12 10.96 7.45
CA LYS A 57 -2.53 9.97 8.35
C LYS A 57 -2.96 10.37 9.76
N ARG A 58 -3.86 9.58 10.37
CA ARG A 58 -4.21 9.74 11.78
C ARG A 58 -2.88 9.66 12.52
N LYS A 59 -2.44 10.79 13.10
CA LYS A 59 -1.35 10.77 14.08
C LYS A 59 -1.87 9.90 15.21
N ILE A 60 -1.42 8.64 15.25
CA ILE A 60 -1.56 7.81 16.43
C ILE A 60 -0.94 8.64 17.56
N LYS A 61 -1.75 9.06 18.52
CA LYS A 61 -1.26 9.72 19.73
C LYS A 61 -0.26 8.74 20.34
N LYS A 62 1.04 9.03 20.23
CA LYS A 62 2.05 8.32 21.02
C LYS A 62 1.65 8.56 22.46
N GLU A 63 1.25 7.51 23.16
CA GLU A 63 1.04 7.58 24.61
C GLU A 63 2.32 8.15 25.23
N VAL A 64 2.15 9.26 25.94
CA VAL A 64 3.24 9.88 26.69
C VAL A 64 3.61 8.88 27.76
N LYS A 65 4.77 8.23 27.63
CA LYS A 65 5.34 7.40 28.69
C LYS A 65 5.34 8.24 29.97
N PRO A 66 4.62 7.83 31.04
CA PRO A 66 4.56 8.66 32.23
C PRO A 66 5.96 8.72 32.83
N LYS A 67 6.46 9.94 33.05
CA LYS A 67 7.83 10.21 33.50
C LYS A 67 8.15 9.63 34.90
N ASN A 68 7.14 9.11 35.61
CA ASN A 68 7.23 8.69 37.00
C ASN A 68 6.65 7.28 37.23
N LEU A 69 6.94 6.32 36.34
CA LEU A 69 6.49 4.93 36.53
C LEU A 69 7.07 4.30 37.81
N GLY A 70 8.32 4.62 38.16
CA GLY A 70 8.99 4.08 39.35
C GLY A 70 8.27 4.45 40.65
N GLU A 71 7.91 5.73 40.82
CA GLU A 71 7.19 6.22 42.02
C GLU A 71 5.83 5.51 42.18
N LYS A 72 5.08 5.37 41.09
CA LYS A 72 3.78 4.68 41.11
C LYS A 72 3.88 3.20 41.44
N ILE A 73 4.96 2.53 41.01
CA ILE A 73 5.19 1.11 41.31
C ILE A 73 5.49 0.92 42.80
N VAL A 74 6.27 1.83 43.40
CA VAL A 74 6.56 1.81 44.85
C VAL A 74 5.29 2.10 45.66
N GLU A 75 4.51 3.10 45.28
CA GLU A 75 3.22 3.42 45.93
C GLU A 75 2.22 2.26 45.83
N ALA A 76 2.12 1.62 44.67
CA ALA A 76 1.25 0.46 44.48
C ALA A 76 1.72 -0.74 45.31
N ALA A 77 3.02 -1.01 45.37
CA ALA A 77 3.58 -2.09 46.17
C ALA A 77 3.32 -1.89 47.67
N LYS A 78 3.43 -0.64 48.17
CA LYS A 78 3.09 -0.28 49.57
C LYS A 78 1.62 -0.53 49.88
N ASN A 79 0.72 -0.05 49.03
CA ASN A 79 -0.71 -0.25 49.21
C ASN A 79 -1.10 -1.74 49.21
N VAL A 80 -0.41 -2.57 48.42
CA VAL A 80 -0.66 -4.02 48.42
C VAL A 80 -0.05 -4.70 49.65
N ALA A 81 1.15 -4.30 50.06
CA ALA A 81 1.80 -4.82 51.25
C ALA A 81 0.99 -4.55 52.54
N GLU A 82 0.37 -3.38 52.66
CA GLU A 82 -0.53 -3.03 53.77
C GLU A 82 -1.80 -3.90 53.83
N ASN A 83 -2.24 -4.42 52.69
CA ASN A 83 -3.44 -5.26 52.58
C ASN A 83 -3.16 -6.77 52.77
N ILE A 84 -1.90 -7.20 52.73
CA ILE A 84 -1.51 -8.59 52.91
C ILE A 84 -1.10 -8.82 54.37
N LYS A 85 -1.61 -9.88 55.01
CA LYS A 85 -1.21 -10.23 56.39
C LYS A 85 0.25 -10.69 56.41
N GLY A 86 1.14 -9.86 56.93
CA GLY A 86 2.57 -10.11 57.09
C GLY A 86 3.33 -8.86 57.54
N GLU A 87 4.66 -8.92 57.60
CA GLU A 87 5.47 -7.72 57.80
C GLU A 87 5.45 -6.86 56.53
N PRO A 88 4.98 -5.60 56.60
CA PRO A 88 4.75 -4.78 55.40
C PRO A 88 6.05 -4.44 54.67
N ALA A 89 7.16 -4.30 55.39
CA ALA A 89 8.45 -3.95 54.78
C ALA A 89 9.08 -5.10 53.99
N LEU A 90 9.00 -6.33 54.51
CA LEU A 90 9.53 -7.52 53.84
C LEU A 90 8.67 -7.91 52.63
N THR A 91 7.36 -7.77 52.75
CA THR A 91 6.41 -8.07 51.66
C THR A 91 6.48 -7.04 50.53
N GLU A 92 6.67 -5.75 50.83
CA GLU A 92 6.95 -4.71 49.83
C GLU A 92 8.23 -5.04 49.04
N ALA A 93 9.31 -5.40 49.74
CA ALA A 93 10.60 -5.72 49.12
C ALA A 93 10.52 -6.96 48.21
N GLU A 94 9.88 -8.04 48.67
CA GLU A 94 9.72 -9.27 47.89
C GLU A 94 8.85 -9.05 46.63
N LEU A 95 7.79 -8.23 46.75
CA LEU A 95 6.91 -7.89 45.64
C LEU A 95 7.63 -7.04 44.58
N LEU A 96 8.37 -6.02 45.01
CA LEU A 96 9.19 -5.21 44.12
C LEU A 96 10.27 -6.06 43.42
N GLN A 97 10.91 -6.99 44.12
CA GLN A 97 11.90 -7.88 43.53
C GLN A 97 11.30 -8.79 42.44
N LYS A 98 10.14 -9.41 42.70
CA LYS A 98 9.45 -10.28 41.73
C LYS A 98 8.99 -9.52 40.50
N LEU A 99 8.52 -8.28 40.65
CA LEU A 99 8.11 -7.43 39.52
C LEU A 99 9.32 -6.94 38.71
N LEU A 100 10.42 -6.60 39.38
CA LEU A 100 11.59 -6.00 38.75
C LEU A 100 12.59 -7.01 38.21
N TYR A 101 12.41 -8.32 38.45
CA TYR A 101 13.33 -9.41 38.09
C TYR A 101 13.76 -9.44 36.60
N LYS A 102 12.96 -8.88 35.69
CA LYS A 102 13.22 -8.94 34.23
C LYS A 102 13.63 -7.61 33.59
N ASP A 103 13.36 -6.47 34.24
CA ASP A 103 13.46 -5.15 33.62
C ASP A 103 14.48 -4.24 34.32
N GLU A 104 15.72 -4.24 33.81
CA GLU A 104 16.85 -3.44 34.37
C GLU A 104 16.59 -1.92 34.35
N ASN A 105 15.82 -1.44 33.38
CA ASN A 105 15.48 -0.02 33.30
C ASN A 105 14.46 0.40 34.37
N LEU A 106 13.55 -0.50 34.74
CA LEU A 106 12.58 -0.25 35.80
C LEU A 106 13.26 -0.33 37.17
N GLN A 107 14.20 -1.27 37.36
CA GLN A 107 15.04 -1.35 38.56
C GLN A 107 15.73 -0.02 38.87
N LYS A 108 16.41 0.58 37.87
CA LYS A 108 17.09 1.88 38.05
C LYS A 108 16.11 3.01 38.40
N SER A 109 14.92 3.01 37.82
CA SER A 109 13.90 4.05 38.11
C SER A 109 13.26 3.89 39.49
N VAL A 110 13.09 2.66 39.97
CA VAL A 110 12.54 2.37 41.31
C VAL A 110 13.58 2.63 42.39
N LEU A 111 14.85 2.25 42.17
CA LEU A 111 15.97 2.58 43.07
C LEU A 111 16.18 4.09 43.20
N ALA A 112 15.96 4.86 42.12
CA ALA A 112 16.01 6.32 42.15
C ALA A 112 14.80 6.95 42.88
N ALA A 113 13.65 6.26 42.90
CA ALA A 113 12.44 6.70 43.57
C ALA A 113 12.38 6.28 45.05
N SER A 114 13.05 5.19 45.43
CA SER A 114 13.11 4.70 46.81
C SER A 114 14.03 5.59 47.65
N LYS A 115 13.45 6.48 48.46
CA LYS A 115 14.20 7.38 49.37
C LYS A 115 14.68 6.70 50.65
N ASN A 116 14.40 5.41 50.84
CA ASN A 116 14.71 4.66 52.07
C ASN A 116 15.96 3.79 51.85
N GLN A 117 17.05 4.10 52.54
CA GLN A 117 18.35 3.42 52.42
C GLN A 117 18.28 1.91 52.75
N THR A 118 17.38 1.53 53.66
CA THR A 118 17.18 0.13 54.08
C THR A 118 16.60 -0.76 52.98
N LEU A 119 15.68 -0.24 52.15
CA LEU A 119 15.08 -1.00 51.05
C LEU A 119 16.05 -1.18 49.88
N SER A 120 16.90 -0.18 49.61
CA SER A 120 17.94 -0.31 48.59
C SER A 120 18.99 -1.35 48.94
N GLU A 121 19.37 -1.43 50.22
CA GLU A 121 20.36 -2.39 50.73
C GLU A 121 19.81 -3.83 50.74
N LEU A 122 18.55 -4.00 51.17
CA LEU A 122 17.85 -5.30 51.13
C LEU A 122 17.60 -5.82 49.71
N ILE A 123 17.29 -4.95 48.75
CA ILE A 123 17.10 -5.33 47.33
C ILE A 123 18.44 -5.67 46.65
N SER A 124 19.55 -5.03 47.06
CA SER A 124 20.88 -5.34 46.53
C SER A 124 21.47 -6.63 47.08
N ASP A 125 21.19 -6.97 48.35
CA ASP A 125 21.75 -8.16 49.01
C ASP A 125 21.11 -9.48 48.54
N MET A 126 19.88 -9.46 48.03
CA MET A 126 19.18 -10.63 47.47
C MET A 126 19.48 -10.87 45.98
N LYS A 127 20.76 -10.75 45.58
CA LYS A 127 21.20 -10.92 44.19
C LYS A 127 21.37 -12.41 43.82
N ILE A 128 20.40 -12.96 43.10
CA ILE A 128 20.44 -14.34 42.60
C ILE A 128 21.37 -14.42 41.38
N GLU A 129 22.37 -15.30 41.43
CA GLU A 129 23.25 -15.60 40.30
C GLU A 129 22.43 -16.10 39.10
N LYS A 130 22.56 -15.39 37.97
CA LYS A 130 21.83 -15.67 36.73
C LYS A 130 22.76 -16.47 35.82
N THR A 131 22.47 -17.75 35.59
CA THR A 131 23.12 -18.51 34.50
C THR A 131 22.77 -17.82 33.18
N SER A 132 23.78 -17.47 32.38
CA SER A 132 23.61 -16.74 31.12
C SER A 132 22.81 -17.57 30.11
N SER A 133 21.50 -17.30 30.01
CA SER A 133 20.70 -17.76 28.88
C SER A 133 21.10 -16.93 27.66
N GLY A 134 21.61 -17.62 26.65
CA GLY A 134 22.26 -17.04 25.48
C GLY A 134 21.47 -15.92 24.78
N GLU A 135 22.22 -14.98 24.23
CA GLU A 135 21.74 -13.80 23.50
C GLU A 135 20.74 -14.16 22.40
N LYS A 136 19.45 -14.01 22.69
CA LYS A 136 18.44 -13.88 21.63
C LYS A 136 18.50 -12.45 21.11
N LYS A 137 19.13 -12.28 19.94
CA LYS A 137 19.13 -11.02 19.19
C LYS A 137 17.68 -10.53 19.03
N LYS A 138 17.36 -9.38 19.63
CA LYS A 138 16.08 -8.69 19.43
C LYS A 138 16.02 -8.18 17.99
N ILE A 139 15.36 -8.92 17.11
CA ILE A 139 15.10 -8.49 15.73
C ILE A 139 14.01 -7.42 15.78
N ARG A 140 14.26 -6.28 15.13
CA ARG A 140 13.30 -5.18 15.01
C ARG A 140 12.33 -5.54 13.88
N ASP A 141 11.20 -6.13 14.23
CA ASP A 141 10.19 -6.69 13.31
C ASP A 141 9.55 -5.68 12.32
N ALA A 142 9.91 -4.40 12.37
CA ALA A 142 9.28 -3.35 11.57
C ALA A 142 9.99 -3.05 10.23
N GLN A 143 11.14 -3.65 9.93
CA GLN A 143 11.97 -3.27 8.77
C GLN A 143 12.22 -4.38 7.75
N TYR A 144 11.82 -5.63 8.02
CA TYR A 144 12.06 -6.75 7.12
C TYR A 144 10.76 -7.29 6.54
N SER A 145 10.67 -7.32 5.21
CA SER A 145 9.65 -8.13 4.52
C SER A 145 9.87 -9.60 4.87
N ARG A 146 8.78 -10.36 5.00
CA ARG A 146 8.83 -11.80 5.32
C ARG A 146 9.78 -12.58 4.38
N ALA A 147 9.90 -12.15 3.13
CA ALA A 147 10.82 -12.73 2.15
C ALA A 147 12.30 -12.50 2.51
N ASP A 148 12.66 -11.31 2.99
CA ASP A 148 14.04 -11.00 3.40
C ASP A 148 14.41 -11.66 4.72
N HIS A 149 13.41 -11.90 5.58
CA HIS A 149 13.60 -12.71 6.79
C HIS A 149 13.91 -14.19 6.45
N VAL A 150 13.28 -14.73 5.41
CA VAL A 150 13.58 -16.09 4.92
C VAL A 150 14.98 -16.14 4.30
N ARG A 151 15.38 -15.12 3.53
CA ARG A 151 16.73 -15.06 2.93
C ARG A 151 17.83 -14.99 3.99
N SER A 152 17.68 -14.16 5.02
CA SER A 152 18.69 -14.07 6.09
C SER A 152 18.79 -15.37 6.91
N LEU A 153 17.67 -16.08 7.13
CA LEU A 153 17.66 -17.41 7.75
C LEU A 153 18.34 -18.50 6.90
N LEU A 154 18.44 -18.30 5.59
CA LEU A 154 19.15 -19.20 4.68
C LEU A 154 20.64 -18.83 4.57
N GLU A 155 20.99 -17.54 4.57
CA GLU A 155 22.38 -17.06 4.54
C GLU A 155 23.16 -17.43 5.82
N ASP A 156 22.54 -17.33 7.00
CA ASP A 156 23.16 -17.76 8.28
C ASP A 156 23.35 -19.29 8.39
N LYS A 157 22.84 -20.08 7.43
CA LYS A 157 23.03 -21.54 7.34
C LYS A 157 24.11 -21.96 6.36
N GLY A 158 25.06 -21.08 6.04
CA GLY A 158 26.30 -21.42 5.33
C GLY A 158 27.26 -22.36 6.09
N SER A 159 26.97 -22.70 7.36
CA SER A 159 27.70 -23.75 8.09
C SER A 159 26.86 -25.02 8.18
N ALA A 160 27.35 -26.07 7.53
CA ALA A 160 26.73 -27.38 7.39
C ALA A 160 26.49 -28.08 8.74
N ILE A 161 25.40 -27.76 9.43
CA ILE A 161 24.81 -28.65 10.42
C ILE A 161 24.04 -29.72 9.65
N ARG A 162 24.77 -30.76 9.23
CA ARG A 162 24.17 -32.03 8.83
C ARG A 162 23.48 -32.60 10.07
N ARG A 163 22.17 -32.40 10.19
CA ARG A 163 21.36 -33.18 11.13
C ARG A 163 21.56 -34.64 10.73
N LYS A 164 22.25 -35.42 11.56
CA LYS A 164 22.23 -36.88 11.44
C LYS A 164 20.83 -37.32 11.82
N VAL A 165 19.95 -37.41 10.82
CA VAL A 165 18.71 -38.16 10.95
C VAL A 165 19.14 -39.61 11.21
N PRO A 166 18.64 -40.29 12.27
CA PRO A 166 18.90 -41.70 12.47
C PRO A 166 18.51 -42.48 11.21
N ALA A 167 19.46 -43.23 10.65
CA ALA A 167 19.32 -43.97 9.39
C ALA A 167 18.48 -45.26 9.51
N ASP A 168 17.68 -45.39 10.56
CA ASP A 168 16.87 -46.60 10.85
C ASP A 168 15.43 -46.51 10.30
N PHE A 169 15.07 -45.44 9.60
CA PHE A 169 13.86 -45.39 8.77
C PHE A 169 14.17 -45.60 7.28
N GLY A 170 15.22 -46.38 6.98
CA GLY A 170 15.69 -46.71 5.63
C GLY A 170 15.00 -47.91 4.98
N GLN A 171 13.80 -48.26 5.41
CA GLN A 171 12.92 -49.10 4.60
C GLN A 171 12.03 -48.14 3.82
N ASP A 172 12.15 -48.13 2.49
CA ASP A 172 11.23 -47.42 1.59
C ASP A 172 9.82 -48.00 1.74
N PHE A 173 9.11 -47.64 2.81
CA PHE A 173 7.71 -47.92 2.97
C PHE A 173 6.98 -47.06 1.94
N LYS A 174 6.71 -47.64 0.77
CA LYS A 174 5.73 -47.09 -0.18
C LYS A 174 4.35 -47.19 0.47
N LEU A 175 4.03 -46.22 1.32
CA LEU A 175 2.70 -46.06 1.89
C LEU A 175 1.80 -45.46 0.81
N ASP A 176 0.89 -46.27 0.30
CA ASP A 176 -0.17 -45.78 -0.57
C ASP A 176 -1.26 -45.12 0.31
N LEU A 177 -1.15 -43.80 0.48
CA LEU A 177 -2.07 -42.99 1.28
C LEU A 177 -3.54 -43.07 0.81
N PHE A 178 -3.77 -43.51 -0.43
CA PHE A 178 -5.09 -43.60 -1.04
C PHE A 178 -5.47 -45.04 -1.44
N GLY A 179 -4.67 -46.04 -1.07
CA GLY A 179 -4.90 -47.45 -1.40
C GLY A 179 -5.89 -48.16 -0.50
N ASP A 180 -6.24 -47.55 0.64
CA ASP A 180 -7.21 -48.09 1.59
C ASP A 180 -8.66 -47.90 1.13
N ASN A 181 -9.54 -48.77 1.61
CA ASN A 181 -10.96 -48.74 1.30
C ASN A 181 -11.58 -47.38 1.71
N PRO A 182 -12.11 -46.59 0.76
CA PRO A 182 -12.74 -45.32 1.09
C PRO A 182 -14.03 -45.56 1.87
N LEU A 183 -14.46 -44.56 2.65
CA LEU A 183 -15.65 -44.64 3.50
C LEU A 183 -16.96 -44.90 2.71
N ASN A 184 -16.96 -44.76 1.39
CA ASN A 184 -18.06 -45.06 0.46
C ASN A 184 -19.43 -44.44 0.84
N ILE A 185 -19.41 -43.38 1.68
CA ILE A 185 -20.60 -42.63 2.14
C ILE A 185 -21.13 -41.76 0.99
N PHE A 186 -20.21 -41.16 0.22
CA PHE A 186 -20.52 -40.39 -0.96
C PHE A 186 -20.38 -41.28 -2.19
N LYS A 187 -21.52 -41.68 -2.78
CA LYS A 187 -21.52 -42.28 -4.11
C LYS A 187 -21.01 -41.23 -5.10
N LEU A 188 -20.14 -41.63 -6.03
CA LEU A 188 -19.71 -40.77 -7.16
C LEU A 188 -20.97 -40.16 -7.80
N LYS A 189 -21.16 -38.85 -7.57
CA LYS A 189 -22.47 -38.22 -7.67
C LYS A 189 -22.96 -38.21 -9.12
N ALA A 190 -24.23 -38.62 -9.26
CA ALA A 190 -25.05 -38.48 -10.45
C ALA A 190 -25.16 -37.01 -10.89
N GLU A 191 -25.43 -36.86 -12.19
CA GLU A 191 -25.74 -35.65 -12.97
C GLU A 191 -25.96 -34.37 -12.15
N SER A 192 -25.18 -33.34 -12.47
CA SER A 192 -25.27 -32.01 -11.90
C SER A 192 -26.72 -31.50 -11.98
N VAL A 193 -27.36 -31.39 -10.83
CA VAL A 193 -28.68 -30.75 -10.70
C VAL A 193 -28.50 -29.28 -11.05
N GLU A 194 -28.89 -28.89 -12.27
CA GLU A 194 -28.77 -27.52 -12.78
C GLU A 194 -29.76 -26.55 -12.11
N ASP A 195 -30.71 -27.06 -11.32
CA ASP A 195 -31.85 -26.34 -10.75
C ASP A 195 -31.66 -25.88 -9.28
N GLU A 196 -30.43 -25.79 -8.78
CA GLU A 196 -30.19 -25.17 -7.47
C GLU A 196 -30.34 -23.64 -7.56
N VAL A 197 -31.11 -23.04 -6.64
CA VAL A 197 -31.23 -21.58 -6.49
C VAL A 197 -29.84 -20.99 -6.23
N LYS A 198 -29.19 -20.49 -7.28
CA LYS A 198 -27.86 -19.89 -7.18
C LYS A 198 -27.92 -18.64 -6.33
N LEU A 199 -27.30 -18.71 -5.17
CA LEU A 199 -27.15 -17.57 -4.30
C LEU A 199 -25.98 -16.71 -4.79
N ASN A 200 -26.25 -15.83 -5.75
CA ASN A 200 -25.23 -14.99 -6.41
C ASN A 200 -24.27 -14.33 -5.40
N ILE A 201 -24.77 -13.80 -4.28
CA ILE A 201 -23.95 -13.12 -3.27
C ILE A 201 -22.94 -14.08 -2.62
N TRP A 202 -23.36 -15.30 -2.27
CA TRP A 202 -22.49 -16.29 -1.65
C TRP A 202 -21.43 -16.78 -2.62
N GLU A 203 -21.77 -16.94 -3.90
CA GLU A 203 -20.80 -17.26 -4.96
C GLU A 203 -19.78 -16.13 -5.14
N HIS A 204 -20.20 -14.87 -5.13
CA HIS A 204 -19.28 -13.72 -5.21
C HIS A 204 -18.36 -13.64 -3.99
N CYS A 205 -18.87 -13.86 -2.78
CA CYS A 205 -18.07 -13.91 -1.56
C CYS A 205 -17.04 -15.05 -1.62
N ARG A 206 -17.47 -16.25 -2.02
CA ARG A 206 -16.59 -17.41 -2.18
C ARG A 206 -15.51 -17.16 -3.24
N ALA A 207 -15.87 -16.60 -4.39
CA ALA A 207 -14.93 -16.23 -5.45
C ALA A 207 -13.90 -15.19 -4.96
N ARG A 208 -14.35 -14.22 -4.15
CA ARG A 208 -13.46 -13.24 -3.53
C ARG A 208 -12.48 -13.88 -2.54
N GLU A 209 -12.95 -14.80 -1.69
CA GLU A 209 -12.09 -15.51 -0.73
C GLU A 209 -11.03 -16.36 -1.45
N ILE A 210 -11.42 -17.06 -2.51
CA ILE A 210 -10.50 -17.82 -3.37
C ILE A 210 -9.49 -16.86 -4.03
N ARG A 211 -9.94 -15.72 -4.54
CA ARG A 211 -9.03 -14.72 -5.12
C ARG A 211 -8.04 -14.22 -4.07
N LEU A 212 -8.49 -13.93 -2.84
CA LEU A 212 -7.64 -13.44 -1.76
C LEU A 212 -6.61 -14.47 -1.29
N SER A 213 -6.95 -15.76 -1.28
CA SER A 213 -6.00 -16.81 -0.90
C SER A 213 -4.86 -16.97 -1.92
N VAL A 214 -5.11 -16.63 -3.19
CA VAL A 214 -4.13 -16.66 -4.29
C VAL A 214 -3.38 -15.32 -4.45
N THR A 215 -3.96 -14.19 -4.03
CA THR A 215 -3.32 -12.88 -4.22
C THR A 215 -2.13 -12.67 -3.28
N HIS A 216 -0.96 -12.45 -3.86
CA HIS A 216 0.27 -12.04 -3.17
C HIS A 216 0.59 -10.57 -3.49
N PRO A 217 1.42 -9.88 -2.68
CA PRO A 217 1.95 -8.58 -3.09
C PRO A 217 2.71 -8.72 -4.42
N PRO A 218 2.63 -7.73 -5.32
CA PRO A 218 3.21 -7.86 -6.64
C PRO A 218 4.73 -7.99 -6.54
N ALA A 219 5.27 -9.05 -7.13
CA ALA A 219 6.69 -9.37 -7.08
C ALA A 219 7.52 -8.50 -8.04
N ASN A 220 6.91 -8.06 -9.14
CA ASN A 220 7.57 -7.31 -10.21
C ASN A 220 6.78 -6.05 -10.62
N ILE A 221 7.47 -5.09 -11.24
CA ILE A 221 6.86 -3.86 -11.80
C ILE A 221 5.83 -4.18 -12.88
N TYR A 222 6.05 -5.21 -13.71
CA TYR A 222 5.07 -5.61 -14.72
C TYR A 222 3.76 -6.10 -14.10
N GLU A 223 3.84 -6.82 -12.98
CA GLU A 223 2.65 -7.25 -12.25
C GLU A 223 1.91 -6.05 -11.65
N GLN A 224 2.63 -5.05 -11.15
CA GLN A 224 2.03 -3.78 -10.73
C GLN A 224 1.34 -3.07 -11.89
N MET A 225 1.99 -3.02 -13.06
CA MET A 225 1.41 -2.44 -14.27
C MET A 225 0.15 -3.19 -14.70
N ILE A 226 0.15 -4.53 -14.66
CA ILE A 226 -1.04 -5.36 -14.95
C ILE A 226 -2.18 -5.02 -13.97
N ILE A 227 -1.87 -4.96 -12.67
CA ILE A 227 -2.86 -4.57 -11.65
C ILE A 227 -3.37 -3.14 -11.91
N TRP A 228 -2.51 -2.24 -12.39
CA TRP A 228 -2.90 -0.86 -12.70
C TRP A 228 -3.71 -0.75 -13.99
N THR A 229 -3.43 -1.55 -15.01
CA THR A 229 -4.24 -1.64 -16.24
C THR A 229 -5.61 -2.26 -15.94
N ASP A 230 -5.67 -3.31 -15.12
CA ASP A 230 -6.92 -3.95 -14.71
C ASP A 230 -7.81 -2.99 -13.90
N ARG A 231 -7.19 -2.09 -13.13
CA ARG A 231 -7.89 -1.02 -12.38
C ARG A 231 -8.26 0.19 -13.25
N GLY A 232 -7.80 0.27 -14.50
CA GLY A 232 -8.00 1.41 -15.38
C GLY A 232 -7.17 2.65 -15.03
N MET A 233 -6.10 2.51 -14.24
CA MET A 233 -5.18 3.62 -13.95
C MET A 233 -4.15 3.85 -15.07
N LEU A 234 -3.81 2.79 -15.80
CA LEU A 234 -2.98 2.86 -17.00
C LEU A 234 -3.85 2.75 -18.25
N TRP A 235 -3.40 3.40 -19.33
CA TRP A 235 -4.01 3.25 -20.65
C TRP A 235 -3.86 1.82 -21.16
N LYS A 236 -4.87 1.35 -21.90
CA LYS A 236 -4.81 0.05 -22.56
C LYS A 236 -3.99 0.20 -23.85
N PHE A 237 -3.12 -0.76 -24.11
CA PHE A 237 -2.31 -0.79 -25.33
C PHE A 237 -2.91 -1.75 -26.36
N PRO A 238 -2.83 -1.44 -27.67
CA PRO A 238 -2.31 -0.20 -28.26
C PRO A 238 -3.17 1.03 -27.91
N ILE A 239 -2.53 2.20 -27.83
CA ILE A 239 -3.23 3.45 -27.47
C ILE A 239 -4.26 3.76 -28.55
N ASP A 240 -5.52 3.82 -28.14
CA ASP A 240 -6.65 4.23 -28.96
C ASP A 240 -7.23 5.52 -28.36
N ASN A 241 -7.38 6.56 -29.19
CA ASN A 241 -7.85 7.86 -28.74
C ASN A 241 -9.34 7.85 -28.38
N GLU A 242 -10.08 6.83 -28.84
CA GLU A 242 -11.51 6.65 -28.55
C GLU A 242 -11.75 5.82 -27.28
N GLN A 243 -10.70 5.52 -26.50
CA GLN A 243 -10.83 4.79 -25.23
C GLN A 243 -11.71 5.57 -24.23
N GLY A 244 -12.81 4.94 -23.82
CA GLY A 244 -13.80 5.52 -22.92
C GLY A 244 -15.08 6.00 -23.62
N LEU A 245 -15.12 6.03 -24.95
CA LEU A 245 -16.32 6.35 -25.74
C LEU A 245 -17.02 5.07 -26.24
N GLU A 246 -17.24 4.12 -25.34
CA GLU A 246 -17.79 2.79 -25.68
C GLU A 246 -19.27 2.84 -26.06
N GLU A 247 -20.02 3.78 -25.48
CA GLU A 247 -21.46 3.96 -25.73
C GLU A 247 -21.72 4.45 -27.16
N GLU A 248 -21.00 5.48 -27.63
CA GLU A 248 -21.14 5.97 -29.02
C GLU A 248 -20.59 4.98 -30.04
N LYS A 249 -19.56 4.19 -29.69
CA LYS A 249 -19.03 3.16 -30.58
C LYS A 249 -20.07 2.07 -30.90
N LYS A 250 -21.05 1.87 -30.02
CA LYS A 250 -22.18 0.95 -30.26
C LYS A 250 -23.17 1.53 -31.26
N VAL A 251 -23.25 2.85 -31.36
CA VAL A 251 -24.19 3.55 -32.24
C VAL A 251 -23.60 3.61 -33.65
N SER A 252 -24.43 3.35 -34.66
CA SER A 252 -24.02 3.45 -36.05
C SER A 252 -23.90 4.93 -36.47
N PHE A 253 -23.03 5.21 -37.44
CA PHE A 253 -22.96 6.54 -38.06
C PHE A 253 -24.31 6.96 -38.67
N ALA A 254 -25.13 5.99 -39.08
CA ALA A 254 -26.46 6.21 -39.64
C ALA A 254 -27.34 7.02 -38.69
N ASP A 255 -27.28 6.74 -37.38
CA ASP A 255 -28.09 7.42 -36.37
C ASP A 255 -27.62 8.86 -36.11
N HIS A 256 -26.37 9.19 -36.46
CA HIS A 256 -25.82 10.54 -36.33
C HIS A 256 -26.13 11.43 -37.54
N VAL A 257 -26.29 10.81 -38.73
CA VAL A 257 -26.47 11.51 -40.01
C VAL A 257 -27.93 11.56 -40.44
N PHE A 258 -28.65 10.44 -40.33
CA PHE A 258 -30.04 10.31 -40.76
C PHE A 258 -30.98 10.58 -39.59
N LEU A 259 -31.17 11.87 -39.29
CA LEU A 259 -32.08 12.34 -38.25
C LEU A 259 -33.53 12.54 -38.75
N GLU A 260 -33.73 12.45 -40.07
CA GLU A 260 -35.02 12.69 -40.73
C GLU A 260 -36.11 11.70 -40.30
N THR A 261 -35.72 10.46 -39.96
CA THR A 261 -36.64 9.44 -39.43
C THR A 261 -37.34 9.86 -38.14
N HIS A 262 -36.77 10.78 -37.36
CA HIS A 262 -37.36 11.30 -36.13
C HIS A 262 -38.26 12.53 -36.36
N LEU A 263 -38.31 13.07 -37.58
CA LEU A 263 -39.17 14.20 -37.95
C LEU A 263 -40.56 13.77 -38.44
N GLU A 264 -40.66 12.57 -39.03
CA GLU A 264 -41.89 12.08 -39.68
C GLU A 264 -43.08 11.93 -38.72
N ASP A 265 -42.82 11.76 -37.42
CA ASP A 265 -43.87 11.54 -36.41
C ASP A 265 -44.72 12.79 -36.10
N TRP A 266 -44.24 14.00 -36.38
CA TRP A 266 -44.92 15.24 -35.95
C TRP A 266 -44.80 16.43 -36.92
N CYS A 267 -43.78 16.45 -37.78
CA CYS A 267 -43.55 17.56 -38.68
C CYS A 267 -44.35 17.39 -39.98
N PRO A 268 -45.12 18.41 -40.44
CA PRO A 268 -45.79 18.36 -41.73
C PRO A 268 -44.80 18.09 -42.90
N GLU A 269 -45.23 17.34 -43.92
CA GLU A 269 -44.37 17.04 -45.09
C GLU A 269 -44.00 18.29 -45.91
N GLN A 270 -44.83 19.32 -45.88
CA GLN A 270 -44.63 20.57 -46.62
C GLN A 270 -44.87 21.78 -45.71
N GLY A 271 -43.93 22.73 -45.72
CA GLY A 271 -44.10 24.02 -45.03
C GLY A 271 -42.80 24.67 -44.57
N PRO A 272 -42.87 25.89 -44.01
CA PRO A 272 -41.69 26.59 -43.49
C PRO A 272 -41.09 25.89 -42.26
N ILE A 273 -41.92 25.22 -41.46
CA ILE A 273 -41.46 24.43 -40.30
C ILE A 273 -40.61 23.25 -40.78
N ARG A 274 -41.02 22.56 -41.86
CA ARG A 274 -40.26 21.47 -42.45
C ARG A 274 -38.88 21.95 -42.93
N HIS A 275 -38.85 23.06 -43.66
CA HIS A 275 -37.58 23.65 -44.13
C HIS A 275 -36.65 24.07 -42.97
N PHE A 276 -37.22 24.61 -41.89
CA PHE A 276 -36.45 24.94 -40.69
C PHE A 276 -35.90 23.66 -40.02
N MET A 277 -36.71 22.63 -39.84
CA MET A 277 -36.28 21.37 -39.21
C MET A 277 -35.27 20.60 -40.06
N GLU A 278 -35.34 20.69 -41.38
CA GLU A 278 -34.32 20.16 -42.29
C GLU A 278 -32.98 20.85 -42.06
N LEU A 279 -32.95 22.18 -41.92
CA LEU A 279 -31.72 22.92 -41.57
C LEU A 279 -31.18 22.52 -40.20
N VAL A 280 -32.06 22.32 -39.21
CA VAL A 280 -31.67 21.82 -37.88
C VAL A 280 -31.05 20.43 -37.99
N CYS A 281 -31.65 19.51 -38.75
CA CYS A 281 -31.11 18.17 -38.97
C CYS A 281 -29.76 18.20 -39.68
N VAL A 282 -29.59 19.03 -40.71
CA VAL A 282 -28.31 19.23 -41.39
C VAL A 282 -27.26 19.79 -40.40
N GLY A 283 -27.64 20.75 -39.55
CA GLY A 283 -26.76 21.29 -38.51
C GLY A 283 -26.32 20.25 -37.48
N LEU A 284 -27.26 19.44 -36.98
CA LEU A 284 -26.99 18.36 -36.03
C LEU A 284 -26.16 17.23 -36.65
N SER A 285 -26.36 16.91 -37.94
CA SER A 285 -25.61 15.86 -38.63
C SER A 285 -24.11 16.17 -38.73
N ARG A 286 -23.74 17.45 -38.87
CA ARG A 286 -22.36 17.91 -38.96
C ARG A 286 -21.68 18.07 -37.60
N ASN A 287 -22.42 17.96 -36.51
CA ASN A 287 -21.89 18.12 -35.17
C ASN A 287 -21.27 16.81 -34.66
N HIS A 288 -19.99 16.85 -34.35
CA HIS A 288 -19.19 15.73 -33.82
C HIS A 288 -19.03 15.75 -32.29
N TRP A 289 -19.51 16.78 -31.60
CA TRP A 289 -19.43 16.89 -30.14
C TRP A 289 -20.68 16.40 -29.42
N LEU A 290 -21.80 16.24 -30.14
CA LEU A 290 -23.07 15.76 -29.59
C LEU A 290 -23.24 14.27 -29.87
N THR A 291 -23.73 13.55 -28.87
CA THR A 291 -24.13 12.15 -28.96
C THR A 291 -25.40 11.99 -29.81
N ALA A 292 -25.63 10.78 -30.33
CA ALA A 292 -26.87 10.52 -31.08
C ALA A 292 -28.13 10.72 -30.21
N GLN A 293 -28.06 10.43 -28.91
CA GLN A 293 -29.18 10.62 -27.98
C GLN A 293 -29.49 12.11 -27.80
N GLU A 294 -28.49 12.94 -27.53
CA GLU A 294 -28.67 14.39 -27.41
C GLU A 294 -29.26 15.00 -28.68
N LYS A 295 -28.82 14.55 -29.87
CA LYS A 295 -29.40 15.01 -31.15
C LYS A 295 -30.88 14.68 -31.26
N LYS A 296 -31.30 13.49 -30.81
CA LYS A 296 -32.72 13.08 -30.78
C LYS A 296 -33.51 13.93 -29.78
N ASP A 297 -32.95 14.17 -28.60
CA ASP A 297 -33.57 15.01 -27.58
C ASP A 297 -33.76 16.45 -28.05
N HIS A 298 -32.79 17.00 -28.79
CA HIS A 298 -32.93 18.31 -29.42
C HIS A 298 -34.11 18.37 -30.41
N ILE A 299 -34.32 17.32 -31.20
CA ILE A 299 -35.45 17.25 -32.15
C ILE A 299 -36.78 17.12 -31.40
N LEU A 300 -36.83 16.28 -30.37
CA LEU A 300 -38.01 16.10 -29.51
C LEU A 300 -38.36 17.38 -28.76
N TRP A 301 -37.37 18.17 -28.36
CA TRP A 301 -37.61 19.48 -27.77
C TRP A 301 -38.35 20.43 -28.74
N TYR A 302 -37.99 20.42 -30.03
CA TYR A 302 -38.72 21.21 -31.04
C TYR A 302 -40.16 20.73 -31.23
N LYS A 303 -40.41 19.42 -31.14
CA LYS A 303 -41.76 18.87 -31.17
C LYS A 303 -42.61 19.47 -30.05
N ASP A 304 -42.10 19.48 -28.83
CA ASP A 304 -42.80 20.03 -27.66
C ASP A 304 -42.93 21.57 -27.71
N TYR A 305 -42.05 22.25 -28.43
CA TYR A 305 -42.09 23.71 -28.61
C TYR A 305 -43.17 24.15 -29.61
N PHE A 306 -43.39 23.36 -30.67
CA PHE A 306 -44.36 23.67 -31.72
C PHE A 306 -45.77 23.12 -31.44
N LEU A 307 -45.91 22.15 -30.55
CA LEU A 307 -47.19 21.62 -30.04
C LEU A 307 -47.78 22.54 -28.97
#